data_AF-A0A095V483-F1
#
_entry.id   AF-A0A095V483-F1
#
_cell.length_a   1.000
_cell.length_b   1.000
_cell.length_c   1.000
_cell.angle_alpha   90.00
_cell.angle_beta   90.00
_cell.angle_gamma   90.00
#
_symmetry.space_group_name_H-M   'P 1'
#
loop_
_entity.id
_entity.type
_entity.pdbx_description
1 polymer ?
#
loop_
_entity_poly.entity_id
_entity_poly.type
_entity_poly.pdbx_seq_one_letter_code
_entity_poly.pdbx_strand_id
1 'polypeptide(L)'
;MMRPGPGASYEQGIYYLIPQPYEAVKTSLEQDLASPGLSGFQWRNDSAALSRMEFYWARVSATHDPALRETLSQQASQAAAPVLERALRAGVITRTEHADFARAIAAQPGHADKTIGQAPFFAQTIPRWSFYREQAKSRPAQKDYGTVMDVSPMAGRSPMTLVWFGGTSTTVSRQFNLFSCMVGVTCVPNPHIERKTESASRTDPALERAVAEFAQRMQALPPSDADRIMQGYFDAYGYGVSPAAVPVVRSASLPETSLPGAELPADESMLRRYDNHDWSLLALPDGSLLASGNASHLYLPQGDAVERRDAAPGFGQAFKLKIAADGLVWGSSMGNDGAHALVAWRPGQGKPHSYAPPQDLRYWPADGWSPRPAGGVAVRAGDSLFVLSPQGEWSQRAWNSALRGEVDDALEQAMPRARSNRIHFGDSLFWSAGRGAYGIDPGSARVARSFKAATGNLFFGSLPGNWALAAITGNGGRRFRVIDLATGLPRFDVDTPTVHNTSSLARSARGRLLAVSGSDNAVTVLDMAEEKPVLNLRLPKNESASAMAFSWKGDKLWIYARKVGAADGARLIAWNVPDGLADGAAAADFPDQLRCGYSMDCR
;
A
#
# COMPACT_ATOMS: atom_id res chain seq x y z
N MET A 1 -13.17 -2.84 -32.16
CA MET A 1 -13.56 -1.41 -32.19
C MET A 1 -14.26 -1.06 -30.88
N MET A 2 -13.93 0.10 -30.28
CA MET A 2 -14.31 0.59 -28.94
C MET A 2 -13.43 0.09 -27.76
N ARG A 3 -13.23 0.82 -26.63
CA ARG A 3 -14.05 1.85 -25.94
C ARG A 3 -13.19 2.91 -25.17
N PRO A 4 -13.54 4.22 -25.19
CA PRO A 4 -13.01 5.21 -24.25
C PRO A 4 -14.03 5.69 -23.19
N GLY A 5 -13.52 6.07 -22.00
CA GLY A 5 -14.15 6.96 -20.99
C GLY A 5 -13.46 6.87 -19.60
N PRO A 6 -13.35 7.95 -18.76
CA PRO A 6 -14.00 9.27 -18.81
C PRO A 6 -13.04 10.50 -18.85
N GLY A 7 -13.39 11.53 -19.65
CA GLY A 7 -12.83 12.89 -19.54
C GLY A 7 -12.23 13.55 -20.78
N ALA A 8 -12.16 12.87 -21.93
CA ALA A 8 -11.63 13.43 -23.18
C ALA A 8 -12.72 13.52 -24.28
N SER A 9 -12.72 14.62 -25.03
CA SER A 9 -13.73 15.04 -26.02
C SER A 9 -13.83 14.19 -27.31
N TYR A 10 -13.19 13.02 -27.35
CA TYR A 10 -13.04 12.19 -28.56
C TYR A 10 -13.61 10.78 -28.29
N GLU A 11 -14.94 10.67 -28.30
CA GLU A 11 -15.63 9.38 -28.22
C GLU A 11 -15.69 8.71 -29.61
N GLN A 12 -15.16 7.49 -29.74
CA GLN A 12 -15.42 6.52 -30.82
C GLN A 12 -15.28 7.06 -32.26
N GLY A 13 -14.07 6.97 -32.83
CA GLY A 13 -13.78 7.30 -34.23
C GLY A 13 -13.04 6.17 -34.97
N ILE A 14 -13.05 6.24 -36.30
CA ILE A 14 -12.31 5.36 -37.21
C ILE A 14 -10.96 6.02 -37.52
N TYR A 15 -9.92 5.22 -37.70
CA TYR A 15 -8.59 5.73 -38.01
C TYR A 15 -7.92 4.94 -39.13
N TYR A 16 -7.02 5.63 -39.84
CA TYR A 16 -6.15 5.09 -40.87
C TYR A 16 -4.73 5.58 -40.65
N LEU A 17 -3.76 4.68 -40.79
CA LEU A 17 -2.35 5.03 -40.89
C LEU A 17 -1.92 4.94 -42.35
N ILE A 18 -1.45 6.05 -42.90
CA ILE A 18 -1.13 6.21 -44.31
C ILE A 18 0.39 6.40 -44.44
N PRO A 19 1.13 5.49 -45.09
CA PRO A 19 2.58 5.57 -45.22
C PRO A 19 3.02 6.58 -46.31
N GLN A 20 2.49 7.80 -46.23
CA GLN A 20 2.72 8.90 -47.17
C GLN A 20 2.99 10.20 -46.39
N PRO A 21 3.70 11.18 -47.00
CA PRO A 21 3.99 12.46 -46.35
C PRO A 21 2.72 13.21 -45.94
N TYR A 22 2.74 13.83 -44.77
CA TYR A 22 1.62 14.56 -44.18
C TYR A 22 0.96 15.56 -45.14
N GLU A 23 1.76 16.39 -45.83
CA GLU A 23 1.22 17.41 -46.74
C GLU A 23 0.42 16.79 -47.90
N ALA A 24 0.90 15.68 -48.46
CA ALA A 24 0.20 14.98 -49.55
C ALA A 24 -1.14 14.41 -49.08
N VAL A 25 -1.16 13.81 -47.88
CA VAL A 25 -2.37 13.25 -47.26
C VAL A 25 -3.38 14.35 -46.92
N LYS A 26 -2.92 15.45 -46.30
CA LYS A 26 -3.76 16.60 -45.97
C LYS A 26 -4.40 17.20 -47.22
N THR A 27 -3.60 17.56 -48.23
CA THR A 27 -4.10 18.22 -49.44
C THR A 27 -5.11 17.36 -50.18
N SER A 28 -4.84 16.06 -50.32
CA SER A 28 -5.78 15.15 -50.99
C SER A 28 -7.07 14.95 -50.17
N LEU A 29 -6.99 14.83 -48.84
CA LEU A 29 -8.20 14.72 -48.01
C LEU A 29 -9.04 16.00 -48.05
N GLU A 30 -8.39 17.17 -48.04
CA GLU A 30 -9.05 18.47 -48.13
C GLU A 30 -9.82 18.63 -49.45
N GLN A 31 -9.24 18.19 -50.56
CA GLN A 31 -9.91 18.14 -51.87
C GLN A 31 -11.12 17.19 -51.86
N ASP A 32 -10.96 15.99 -51.30
CA ASP A 32 -12.05 15.00 -51.24
C ASP A 32 -13.22 15.51 -50.38
N LEU A 33 -12.94 16.12 -49.22
CA LEU A 33 -13.94 16.67 -48.32
C LEU A 33 -14.58 17.98 -48.83
N ALA A 34 -14.01 18.61 -49.86
CA ALA A 34 -14.63 19.73 -50.58
C ALA A 34 -15.66 19.28 -51.64
N SER A 35 -15.75 17.97 -51.91
CA SER A 35 -16.65 17.42 -52.93
C SER A 35 -18.14 17.71 -52.64
N PRO A 36 -18.98 17.83 -53.68
CA PRO A 36 -20.43 17.98 -53.52
C PRO A 36 -21.01 16.83 -52.68
N GLY A 37 -21.75 17.18 -51.62
CA GLY A 37 -22.28 16.20 -50.66
C GLY A 37 -21.48 16.06 -49.36
N LEU A 38 -20.21 16.51 -49.33
CA LEU A 38 -19.39 16.55 -48.13
C LEU A 38 -18.95 17.96 -47.70
N SER A 39 -19.15 18.97 -48.55
CA SER A 39 -18.82 20.37 -48.31
C SER A 39 -19.27 20.92 -46.94
N GLY A 40 -18.53 21.92 -46.44
CA GLY A 40 -18.86 22.64 -45.19
C GLY A 40 -17.96 22.30 -44.00
N PHE A 41 -16.90 21.54 -44.21
CA PHE A 41 -15.85 21.34 -43.21
C PHE A 41 -15.04 22.61 -42.98
N GLN A 42 -14.87 22.96 -41.71
CA GLN A 42 -13.97 23.99 -41.25
C GLN A 42 -12.66 23.34 -40.81
N TRP A 43 -11.54 23.89 -41.27
CA TRP A 43 -10.21 23.36 -41.03
C TRP A 43 -9.44 24.29 -40.09
N ARG A 44 -8.74 23.70 -39.12
CA ARG A 44 -7.96 24.42 -38.11
C ARG A 44 -6.58 23.81 -37.98
N ASN A 45 -5.55 24.65 -38.08
CA ASN A 45 -4.18 24.26 -37.79
C ASN A 45 -3.99 24.12 -36.28
N ASP A 46 -3.82 22.87 -35.82
CA ASP A 46 -3.59 22.51 -34.43
C ASP A 46 -2.17 21.96 -34.21
N SER A 47 -1.24 22.35 -35.09
CA SER A 47 0.17 21.96 -35.01
C SER A 47 0.79 22.54 -33.74
N ALA A 48 1.48 21.69 -33.00
CA ALA A 48 2.10 22.06 -31.73
C ALA A 48 3.33 21.20 -31.47
N ALA A 49 4.18 21.63 -30.53
CA ALA A 49 5.24 20.77 -30.01
C ALA A 49 4.62 19.50 -29.41
N LEU A 50 5.24 18.33 -29.61
CA LEU A 50 4.74 17.06 -29.07
C LEU A 50 4.50 17.12 -27.54
N SER A 51 5.36 17.85 -26.81
CA SER A 51 5.22 18.13 -25.37
C SER A 51 3.95 18.91 -24.97
N ARG A 52 3.32 19.63 -25.92
CA ARG A 52 2.09 20.42 -25.72
C ARG A 52 0.85 19.74 -26.29
N MET A 53 1.02 18.61 -26.97
CA MET A 53 -0.09 17.79 -27.45
C MET A 53 -0.71 17.03 -26.28
N GLU A 54 -1.77 16.27 -26.56
CA GLU A 54 -2.43 15.47 -25.54
C GLU A 54 -1.45 14.51 -24.87
N PHE A 55 -1.59 14.41 -23.54
CA PHE A 55 -0.61 13.84 -22.63
C PHE A 55 -0.08 12.44 -23.00
N TYR A 56 -0.93 11.59 -23.56
CA TYR A 56 -0.57 10.22 -23.94
C TYR A 56 0.36 10.18 -25.15
N TRP A 57 0.36 11.17 -26.05
CA TRP A 57 1.28 11.19 -27.19
C TRP A 57 2.73 11.19 -26.75
N ALA A 58 3.06 12.03 -25.76
CA ALA A 58 4.41 12.11 -25.24
C ALA A 58 4.80 10.84 -24.47
N ARG A 59 3.93 10.34 -23.58
CA ARG A 59 4.21 9.15 -22.74
C ARG A 59 4.32 7.86 -23.51
N VAL A 60 3.45 7.64 -24.48
CA VAL A 60 3.48 6.43 -25.32
C VAL A 60 4.72 6.49 -26.21
N SER A 61 5.05 7.64 -26.82
CA SER A 61 6.28 7.78 -27.60
C SER A 61 7.54 7.51 -26.76
N ALA A 62 7.60 8.03 -25.52
CA ALA A 62 8.69 7.74 -24.59
C ALA A 62 8.83 6.25 -24.24
N THR A 63 7.74 5.49 -24.34
CA THR A 63 7.70 4.05 -24.01
C THR A 63 8.09 3.17 -25.18
N HIS A 64 7.66 3.54 -26.39
CA HIS A 64 7.75 2.70 -27.59
C HIS A 64 8.95 3.00 -28.49
N ASP A 65 9.55 4.20 -28.44
CA ASP A 65 10.82 4.49 -29.13
C ASP A 65 12.01 4.03 -28.27
N PRO A 66 12.80 3.01 -28.70
CA PRO A 66 13.89 2.48 -27.89
C PRO A 66 15.02 3.48 -27.65
N ALA A 67 15.37 4.31 -28.64
CA ALA A 67 16.46 5.28 -28.54
C ALA A 67 16.10 6.45 -27.62
N LEU A 68 14.83 6.88 -27.69
CA LEU A 68 14.30 7.88 -26.79
C LEU A 68 14.21 7.35 -25.35
N ARG A 69 13.73 6.12 -25.17
CA ARG A 69 13.67 5.46 -23.87
C ARG A 69 15.06 5.32 -23.24
N GLU A 70 16.06 4.94 -24.02
CA GLU A 70 17.45 4.87 -23.57
C GLU A 70 17.95 6.24 -23.11
N THR A 71 17.73 7.28 -23.91
CA THR A 71 18.14 8.66 -23.59
C THR A 71 17.49 9.15 -22.29
N LEU A 72 16.17 8.94 -22.12
CA LEU A 72 15.44 9.33 -20.91
C LEU A 72 15.91 8.54 -19.68
N SER A 73 16.24 7.27 -19.84
CA SER A 73 16.77 6.42 -18.76
C SER A 73 18.18 6.85 -18.32
N GLN A 74 19.04 7.23 -19.27
CA GLN A 74 20.36 7.80 -18.98
C GLN A 74 20.24 9.14 -18.24
N GLN A 75 19.37 10.04 -18.69
CA GLN A 75 19.12 11.33 -18.02
C GLN A 75 18.60 11.14 -16.60
N ALA A 76 17.64 10.24 -16.38
CA ALA A 76 17.14 9.92 -15.04
C ALA A 76 18.25 9.36 -14.14
N SER A 77 19.09 8.47 -14.67
CA SER A 77 20.22 7.89 -13.92
C SER A 77 21.24 8.97 -13.52
N GLN A 78 21.57 9.89 -14.43
CA GLN A 78 22.48 11.01 -14.16
C GLN A 78 21.92 11.96 -13.10
N ALA A 79 20.61 12.24 -13.14
CA ALA A 79 19.95 13.11 -12.16
C ALA A 79 19.88 12.47 -10.76
N ALA A 80 19.67 11.15 -10.67
CA ALA A 80 19.55 10.44 -9.40
C ALA A 80 20.89 10.10 -8.75
N ALA A 81 21.96 9.88 -9.53
CA ALA A 81 23.28 9.51 -9.03
C ALA A 81 23.80 10.36 -7.86
N PRO A 82 23.79 11.72 -7.90
CA PRO A 82 24.28 12.52 -6.78
C PRO A 82 23.47 12.36 -5.49
N VAL A 83 22.16 12.12 -5.60
CA VAL A 83 21.27 11.88 -4.44
C VAL A 83 21.59 10.53 -3.81
N LEU A 84 21.71 9.47 -4.63
CA LEU A 84 22.05 8.12 -4.16
C LEU A 84 23.42 8.09 -3.49
N GLU A 85 24.41 8.79 -4.05
CA GLU A 85 25.76 8.88 -3.48
C GLU A 85 25.79 9.62 -2.14
N ARG A 86 25.05 10.73 -2.03
CA ARG A 86 24.89 11.46 -0.75
C ARG A 86 24.18 10.58 0.28
N ALA A 87 23.14 9.87 -0.13
CA ALA A 87 22.38 8.97 0.73
C ALA A 87 23.23 7.81 1.27
N LEU A 88 24.06 7.21 0.40
CA LEU A 88 24.97 6.13 0.79
C LEU A 88 26.02 6.62 1.81
N ARG A 89 26.63 7.79 1.59
CA ARG A 89 27.59 8.38 2.52
C ARG A 89 26.97 8.73 3.88
N ALA A 90 25.74 9.24 3.87
CA ALA A 90 24.98 9.54 5.09
C ALA A 90 24.51 8.26 5.81
N GLY A 91 24.52 7.10 5.13
CA GLY A 91 24.03 5.83 5.66
C GLY A 91 22.51 5.73 5.72
N VAL A 92 21.78 6.54 4.94
CA VAL A 92 20.31 6.45 4.84
C VAL A 92 19.84 5.40 3.82
N ILE A 93 20.79 4.85 3.06
CA ILE A 93 20.63 3.63 2.24
C ILE A 93 21.85 2.73 2.44
N THR A 94 21.68 1.43 2.22
CA THR A 94 22.78 0.47 2.18
C THR A 94 23.48 0.45 0.81
N ARG A 95 24.66 -0.19 0.72
CA ARG A 95 25.32 -0.44 -0.58
C ARG A 95 24.48 -1.31 -1.51
N THR A 96 23.75 -2.27 -0.95
CA THR A 96 22.84 -3.14 -1.71
C THR A 96 21.67 -2.33 -2.27
N GLU A 97 21.03 -1.51 -1.44
CA GLU A 97 19.98 -0.57 -1.89
C GLU A 97 20.51 0.36 -2.96
N HIS A 98 21.70 0.94 -2.80
CA HIS A 98 22.29 1.81 -3.81
C HIS A 98 22.37 1.13 -5.20
N ALA A 99 22.91 -0.09 -5.25
CA ALA A 99 23.00 -0.85 -6.50
C ALA A 99 21.63 -1.25 -7.07
N ASP A 100 20.70 -1.66 -6.21
CA ASP A 100 19.34 -2.02 -6.61
C ASP A 100 18.57 -0.81 -7.16
N PHE A 101 18.67 0.34 -6.49
CA PHE A 101 18.03 1.59 -6.88
C PHE A 101 18.57 2.12 -8.20
N ALA A 102 19.90 2.11 -8.38
CA ALA A 102 20.51 2.50 -9.65
C ALA A 102 20.04 1.62 -10.81
N ARG A 103 19.95 0.29 -10.60
CA ARG A 103 19.41 -0.64 -11.59
C ARG A 103 17.94 -0.39 -11.88
N ALA A 104 17.13 -0.15 -10.85
CA ALA A 104 15.70 0.12 -11.00
C ALA A 104 15.45 1.39 -11.82
N ILE A 105 16.22 2.46 -11.58
CA ILE A 105 16.12 3.72 -12.33
C ILE A 105 16.52 3.53 -13.79
N ALA A 106 17.60 2.78 -14.06
CA ALA A 106 18.01 2.48 -15.42
C ALA A 106 16.99 1.61 -16.19
N ALA A 107 16.25 0.75 -15.48
CA ALA A 107 15.25 -0.15 -16.05
C ALA A 107 13.81 0.33 -15.91
N GLN A 108 13.59 1.60 -15.52
CA GLN A 108 12.26 2.08 -15.14
C GLN A 108 11.25 1.95 -16.29
N PRO A 109 9.99 1.60 -15.97
CA PRO A 109 8.94 1.40 -16.98
C PRO A 109 8.44 2.70 -17.61
N GLY A 110 8.71 3.85 -17.00
CA GLY A 110 8.26 5.15 -17.49
C GLY A 110 9.07 6.31 -16.92
N HIS A 111 8.72 7.52 -17.35
CA HIS A 111 9.40 8.76 -16.98
C HIS A 111 8.39 9.83 -16.59
N ALA A 112 8.79 10.73 -15.68
CA ALA A 112 7.95 11.85 -15.27
C ALA A 112 7.77 12.84 -16.42
N ASP A 113 6.60 13.46 -16.50
CA ASP A 113 6.20 14.37 -17.58
C ASP A 113 7.17 15.53 -17.77
N LYS A 114 7.71 16.03 -16.65
CA LYS A 114 8.73 17.08 -16.65
C LYS A 114 10.01 16.62 -17.34
N THR A 115 10.46 15.38 -17.10
CA THR A 115 11.64 14.78 -17.73
C THR A 115 11.40 14.56 -19.22
N ILE A 116 10.23 14.01 -19.56
CA ILE A 116 9.78 13.84 -20.95
C ILE A 116 9.82 15.18 -21.68
N GLY A 117 9.19 16.23 -21.14
CA GLY A 117 9.11 17.55 -21.75
C GLY A 117 10.45 18.28 -21.95
N GLN A 118 11.51 17.85 -21.26
CA GLN A 118 12.86 18.42 -21.41
C GLN A 118 13.65 17.77 -22.56
N ALA A 119 13.27 16.58 -23.02
CA ALA A 119 14.00 15.92 -24.09
C ALA A 119 13.74 16.61 -25.44
N PRO A 120 14.79 16.90 -26.25
CA PRO A 120 14.65 17.62 -27.52
C PRO A 120 13.63 17.03 -28.49
N PHE A 121 13.46 15.69 -28.47
CA PHE A 121 12.47 14.98 -29.25
C PHE A 121 11.04 15.53 -29.05
N PHE A 122 10.67 15.97 -27.84
CA PHE A 122 9.33 16.48 -27.56
C PHE A 122 9.15 17.99 -27.84
N ALA A 123 10.23 18.68 -28.18
CA ALA A 123 10.19 20.08 -28.59
C ALA A 123 9.84 20.23 -30.09
N GLN A 124 9.95 19.16 -30.89
CA GLN A 124 9.63 19.20 -32.31
C GLN A 124 8.14 19.48 -32.53
N THR A 125 7.85 20.40 -33.45
CA THR A 125 6.48 20.72 -33.85
C THR A 125 5.93 19.59 -34.71
N ILE A 126 4.80 19.03 -34.30
CA ILE A 126 4.10 18.00 -35.06
C ILE A 126 3.02 18.67 -35.92
N PRO A 127 3.08 18.52 -37.25
CA PRO A 127 2.01 18.96 -38.13
C PRO A 127 0.69 18.25 -37.79
N ARG A 128 -0.34 19.02 -37.46
CA ARG A 128 -1.68 18.52 -37.19
C ARG A 128 -2.74 19.51 -37.61
N TRP A 129 -3.76 19.03 -38.32
CA TRP A 129 -4.94 19.80 -38.65
C TRP A 129 -6.20 19.07 -38.23
N SER A 130 -7.08 19.77 -37.52
CA SER A 130 -8.41 19.27 -37.21
C SER A 130 -9.42 19.82 -38.21
N PHE A 131 -10.41 19.01 -38.53
CA PHE A 131 -11.57 19.44 -39.33
C PHE A 131 -12.86 19.10 -38.60
N TYR A 132 -13.88 19.93 -38.79
CA TYR A 132 -15.22 19.63 -38.28
C TYR A 132 -16.31 20.25 -39.13
N ARG A 133 -17.51 19.69 -39.06
CA ARG A 133 -18.71 20.16 -39.75
C ARG A 133 -19.91 19.96 -38.86
N GLU A 134 -20.78 20.97 -38.77
CA GLU A 134 -22.06 20.88 -38.08
C GLU A 134 -23.20 20.87 -39.11
N GLN A 135 -23.99 19.80 -39.11
CA GLN A 135 -25.15 19.64 -39.98
C GLN A 135 -26.42 19.98 -39.19
N ALA A 136 -26.90 21.22 -39.34
CA ALA A 136 -28.03 21.76 -38.56
C ALA A 136 -29.43 21.38 -39.10
N LYS A 137 -29.54 20.51 -40.12
CA LYS A 137 -30.80 20.34 -40.88
C LYS A 137 -31.71 19.18 -40.43
N SER A 138 -31.36 18.41 -39.39
CA SER A 138 -32.24 17.38 -38.82
C SER A 138 -32.33 17.50 -37.30
N ARG A 139 -33.48 17.14 -36.71
CA ARG A 139 -33.50 16.59 -35.34
C ARG A 139 -33.16 15.11 -35.51
N PRO A 140 -32.00 14.61 -35.05
CA PRO A 140 -30.95 15.20 -34.19
C PRO A 140 -29.86 16.01 -34.94
N ALA A 141 -29.20 16.92 -34.21
CA ALA A 141 -28.09 17.73 -34.72
C ALA A 141 -26.82 16.87 -34.84
N GLN A 142 -26.22 16.84 -36.03
CA GLN A 142 -25.08 15.98 -36.33
C GLN A 142 -23.81 16.83 -36.41
N LYS A 143 -22.75 16.38 -35.72
CA LYS A 143 -21.42 16.99 -35.77
C LYS A 143 -20.41 15.94 -36.19
N ASP A 144 -19.73 16.18 -37.30
CA ASP A 144 -18.62 15.35 -37.76
C ASP A 144 -17.31 16.06 -37.45
N TYR A 145 -16.28 15.31 -37.12
CA TYR A 145 -14.97 15.83 -36.78
C TYR A 145 -13.87 14.84 -37.16
N GLY A 146 -12.65 15.35 -37.30
CA GLY A 146 -11.48 14.51 -37.48
C GLY A 146 -10.18 15.30 -37.39
N THR A 147 -9.08 14.58 -37.54
CA THR A 147 -7.73 15.12 -37.49
C THR A 147 -6.87 14.40 -38.52
N VAL A 148 -5.97 15.15 -39.15
CA VAL A 148 -4.84 14.65 -39.91
C VAL A 148 -3.58 15.05 -39.18
N MET A 149 -2.69 14.11 -38.90
CA MET A 149 -1.51 14.33 -38.07
C MET A 149 -0.31 13.56 -38.59
N ASP A 150 0.84 14.21 -38.67
CA ASP A 150 2.11 13.51 -38.90
C ASP A 150 2.48 12.70 -37.65
N VAL A 151 2.47 11.37 -37.77
CA VAL A 151 2.87 10.48 -36.69
C VAL A 151 4.21 9.81 -36.96
N SER A 152 4.91 10.20 -38.03
CA SER A 152 6.21 9.65 -38.40
C SER A 152 7.21 9.61 -37.25
N PRO A 153 7.35 10.67 -36.42
CA PRO A 153 8.32 10.67 -35.32
C PRO A 153 7.99 9.65 -34.23
N MET A 154 6.73 9.24 -34.10
CA MET A 154 6.26 8.38 -33.00
C MET A 154 5.97 6.94 -33.46
N ALA A 155 5.68 6.74 -34.74
CA ALA A 155 5.33 5.44 -35.31
C ALA A 155 6.54 4.57 -35.65
N GLY A 156 7.77 5.07 -35.45
CA GLY A 156 9.01 4.36 -35.81
C GLY A 156 9.19 4.11 -37.32
N ARG A 157 8.34 4.73 -38.14
CA ARG A 157 8.32 4.61 -39.60
C ARG A 157 8.03 5.97 -40.21
N SER A 158 8.83 6.36 -41.20
CA SER A 158 8.66 7.62 -41.93
C SER A 158 8.61 7.35 -43.44
N PRO A 159 7.69 7.99 -44.19
CA PRO A 159 6.61 8.85 -43.70
C PRO A 159 5.43 8.04 -43.13
N MET A 160 4.70 8.61 -42.17
CA MET A 160 3.47 8.05 -41.61
C MET A 160 2.51 9.15 -41.17
N THR A 161 1.29 9.14 -41.72
CA THR A 161 0.24 10.12 -41.41
C THR A 161 -0.98 9.41 -40.82
N LEU A 162 -1.45 9.89 -39.68
CA LEU A 162 -2.70 9.47 -39.06
C LEU A 162 -3.85 10.30 -39.62
N VAL A 163 -4.89 9.62 -40.07
CA VAL A 163 -6.21 10.23 -40.30
C VAL A 163 -7.19 9.59 -39.33
N TRP A 164 -7.75 10.39 -38.44
CA TRP A 164 -8.77 9.95 -37.47
C TRP A 164 -10.03 10.78 -37.67
N PHE A 165 -11.21 10.15 -37.63
CA PHE A 165 -12.46 10.85 -37.79
C PHE A 165 -13.61 10.15 -37.06
N GLY A 166 -14.66 10.91 -36.75
CA GLY A 166 -15.86 10.40 -36.12
C GLY A 166 -17.00 11.40 -36.23
N GLY A 167 -18.11 11.08 -35.58
CA GLY A 167 -19.22 11.99 -35.47
C GLY A 167 -20.07 11.71 -34.25
N THR A 168 -20.82 12.73 -33.85
CA THR A 168 -21.77 12.68 -32.75
C THR A 168 -23.11 13.21 -33.22
N SER A 169 -24.16 12.46 -32.88
CA SER A 169 -25.54 12.87 -33.03
C SER A 169 -26.06 13.34 -31.68
N THR A 170 -26.44 14.62 -31.58
CA THR A 170 -26.97 15.23 -30.36
C THR A 170 -28.47 15.45 -30.49
N THR A 171 -29.24 14.84 -29.59
CA THR A 171 -30.66 15.06 -29.41
C THR A 171 -30.88 15.97 -28.21
N VAL A 172 -31.49 17.14 -28.44
CA VAL A 172 -31.93 18.02 -27.36
C VAL A 172 -33.43 17.83 -27.16
N SER A 173 -33.82 17.14 -26.10
CA SER A 173 -35.22 17.08 -25.66
C SER A 173 -35.50 18.24 -24.71
N ARG A 174 -36.71 18.81 -24.85
CA ARG A 174 -37.20 19.89 -24.01
C ARG A 174 -38.38 19.35 -23.23
N GLN A 175 -38.31 19.39 -21.92
CA GLN A 175 -39.41 19.00 -21.04
C GLN A 175 -39.81 20.20 -20.21
N PHE A 176 -41.10 20.52 -20.20
CA PHE A 176 -41.63 21.51 -19.28
C PHE A 176 -41.87 20.85 -17.93
N ASN A 177 -41.18 21.31 -16.89
CA ASN A 177 -41.36 20.85 -15.53
C ASN A 177 -41.94 21.98 -14.69
N LEU A 178 -43.00 21.66 -13.95
CA LEU A 178 -43.66 22.60 -13.03
C LEU A 178 -42.92 22.76 -11.69
N PHE A 179 -42.03 21.83 -11.36
CA PHE A 179 -41.37 21.74 -10.05
C PHE A 179 -39.88 21.48 -10.22
N SER A 180 -39.09 22.02 -9.28
CA SER A 180 -37.66 21.70 -9.14
C SER A 180 -37.46 21.01 -7.79
N CYS A 181 -36.81 19.84 -7.80
CA CYS A 181 -36.59 19.03 -6.61
C CYS A 181 -35.08 18.90 -6.33
N MET A 182 -34.65 19.25 -5.11
CA MET A 182 -33.32 18.87 -4.61
C MET A 182 -33.41 17.52 -3.90
N VAL A 183 -32.45 16.64 -4.15
CA VAL A 183 -32.37 15.35 -3.46
C VAL A 183 -32.23 15.60 -1.95
N GLY A 184 -33.21 15.13 -1.17
CA GLY A 184 -33.27 15.32 0.30
C GLY A 184 -34.10 16.51 0.80
N VAL A 185 -34.75 17.28 -0.07
CA VAL A 185 -35.61 18.43 0.28
C VAL A 185 -36.94 18.38 -0.49
N THR A 186 -37.99 19.05 0.02
CA THR A 186 -39.29 19.19 -0.66
C THR A 186 -39.16 19.94 -2.00
N CYS A 187 -39.83 19.43 -3.03
CA CYS A 187 -39.90 20.08 -4.35
C CYS A 187 -40.63 21.42 -4.28
N VAL A 188 -40.09 22.44 -4.97
CA VAL A 188 -40.66 23.80 -4.98
C VAL A 188 -41.31 24.07 -6.36
N PRO A 189 -42.49 24.73 -6.42
CA PRO A 189 -43.07 25.17 -7.69
C PRO A 189 -42.08 26.11 -8.41
N ASN A 190 -41.60 25.69 -9.56
CA ASN A 190 -40.66 26.44 -10.39
C ASN A 190 -40.90 26.04 -11.85
N PRO A 191 -41.84 26.68 -12.57
CA PRO A 191 -42.12 26.35 -13.96
C PRO A 191 -40.94 26.75 -14.85
N HIS A 192 -40.27 25.75 -15.41
CA HIS A 192 -39.12 25.96 -16.30
C HIS A 192 -39.05 24.88 -17.38
N ILE A 193 -38.29 25.16 -18.43
CA ILE A 193 -38.00 24.18 -19.49
C ILE A 193 -36.64 23.56 -19.18
N GLU A 194 -36.65 22.29 -18.76
CA GLU A 194 -35.44 21.49 -18.68
C GLU A 194 -35.02 21.07 -20.08
N ARG A 195 -33.72 21.21 -20.35
CA ARG A 195 -33.09 20.76 -21.60
C ARG A 195 -32.25 19.55 -21.28
N LYS A 196 -32.69 18.37 -21.73
CA LYS A 196 -31.88 17.16 -21.64
C LYS A 196 -31.15 16.98 -22.97
N THR A 197 -29.84 16.91 -22.92
CA THR A 197 -28.98 16.72 -24.08
C THR A 197 -28.47 15.29 -24.05
N GLU A 198 -28.87 14.47 -25.02
CA GLU A 198 -28.39 13.11 -25.20
C GLU A 198 -27.52 13.07 -26.46
N SER A 199 -26.26 12.65 -26.31
CA SER A 199 -25.32 12.52 -27.43
C SER A 199 -24.97 11.05 -27.62
N ALA A 200 -24.94 10.59 -28.87
CA ALA A 200 -24.51 9.26 -29.23
C ALA A 200 -23.46 9.33 -30.36
N SER A 201 -22.48 8.43 -30.35
CA SER A 201 -21.55 8.28 -31.47
C SER A 201 -22.32 7.87 -32.73
N ARG A 202 -22.15 8.66 -33.79
CA ARG A 202 -22.75 8.42 -35.10
C ARG A 202 -21.92 9.17 -36.12
N THR A 203 -21.23 8.47 -37.00
CA THR A 203 -20.49 9.07 -38.11
C THR A 203 -21.40 9.17 -39.34
N ASP A 204 -21.30 10.25 -40.12
CA ASP A 204 -21.99 10.37 -41.41
C ASP A 204 -21.52 9.25 -42.38
N PRO A 205 -22.42 8.38 -42.89
CA PRO A 205 -22.04 7.31 -43.83
C PRO A 205 -21.42 7.81 -45.15
N ALA A 206 -21.68 9.06 -45.55
CA ALA A 206 -21.01 9.67 -46.70
C ALA A 206 -19.55 9.99 -46.38
N LEU A 207 -19.28 10.50 -45.17
CA LEU A 207 -17.93 10.79 -44.71
C LEU A 207 -17.13 9.49 -44.56
N GLU A 208 -17.73 8.47 -43.95
CA GLU A 208 -17.08 7.17 -43.78
C GLU A 208 -16.66 6.54 -45.11
N ARG A 209 -17.56 6.53 -46.11
CA ARG A 209 -17.24 6.02 -47.45
C ARG A 209 -16.15 6.83 -48.13
N ALA A 210 -16.24 8.16 -48.10
CA ALA A 210 -15.23 9.01 -48.73
C ALA A 210 -13.84 8.84 -48.11
N VAL A 211 -13.74 8.78 -46.77
CA VAL A 211 -12.46 8.56 -46.09
C VAL A 211 -11.93 7.14 -46.32
N ALA A 212 -12.80 6.12 -46.42
CA ALA A 212 -12.39 4.77 -46.75
C ALA A 212 -11.84 4.64 -48.19
N GLU A 213 -12.51 5.25 -49.18
CA GLU A 213 -12.03 5.29 -50.57
C GLU A 213 -10.72 6.08 -50.68
N PHE A 214 -10.63 7.21 -49.98
CA PHE A 214 -9.39 7.99 -49.84
C PHE A 214 -8.26 7.15 -49.25
N ALA A 215 -8.51 6.45 -48.13
CA ALA A 215 -7.53 5.61 -47.48
C ALA A 215 -7.04 4.49 -48.40
N GLN A 216 -7.93 3.87 -49.19
CA GLN A 216 -7.55 2.88 -50.20
C GLN A 216 -6.67 3.49 -51.30
N ARG A 217 -7.04 4.65 -51.86
CA ARG A 217 -6.24 5.35 -52.88
C ARG A 217 -4.85 5.71 -52.37
N MET A 218 -4.76 6.16 -51.13
CA MET A 218 -3.51 6.53 -50.47
C MET A 218 -2.72 5.34 -49.90
N GLN A 219 -3.19 4.11 -50.14
CA GLN A 219 -2.54 2.87 -49.71
C GLN A 219 -2.35 2.82 -48.18
N ALA A 220 -3.40 3.14 -47.44
CA ALA A 220 -3.43 3.00 -45.99
C ALA A 220 -3.03 1.57 -45.56
N LEU A 221 -2.35 1.48 -44.42
CA LEU A 221 -1.95 0.19 -43.86
C LEU A 221 -3.17 -0.71 -43.61
N PRO A 222 -3.02 -2.03 -43.76
CA PRO A 222 -4.04 -2.98 -43.31
C PRO A 222 -4.37 -2.76 -41.83
N PRO A 223 -5.63 -2.97 -41.40
CA PRO A 223 -6.05 -2.72 -40.02
C PRO A 223 -5.16 -3.40 -38.97
N SER A 224 -4.72 -4.65 -39.21
CA SER A 224 -3.84 -5.37 -38.27
C SER A 224 -2.47 -4.73 -38.08
N ASP A 225 -1.91 -4.13 -39.14
CA ASP A 225 -0.64 -3.41 -39.05
C ASP A 225 -0.82 -2.04 -38.40
N ALA A 226 -1.93 -1.36 -38.70
CA ALA A 226 -2.27 -0.10 -38.07
C ALA A 226 -2.51 -0.26 -36.56
N ASP A 227 -3.27 -1.29 -36.17
CA ASP A 227 -3.54 -1.66 -34.78
C ASP A 227 -2.24 -1.99 -34.04
N ARG A 228 -1.32 -2.74 -34.66
CA ARG A 228 -0.02 -3.04 -34.06
C ARG A 228 0.80 -1.78 -33.72
N ILE A 229 0.73 -0.75 -34.55
CA ILE A 229 1.42 0.53 -34.32
C ILE A 229 0.68 1.35 -33.23
N MET A 230 -0.66 1.35 -33.27
CA MET A 230 -1.48 2.17 -32.37
C MET A 230 -1.81 1.51 -31.02
N GLN A 231 -1.53 0.22 -30.84
CA GLN A 231 -1.93 -0.56 -29.66
C GLN A 231 -1.47 0.09 -28.35
N GLY A 232 -0.22 0.56 -28.28
CA GLY A 232 0.31 1.24 -27.10
C GLY A 232 -0.45 2.51 -26.72
N TYR A 233 -0.97 3.24 -27.73
CA TYR A 233 -1.83 4.39 -27.51
C TYR A 233 -3.19 3.98 -26.97
N PHE A 234 -3.76 2.87 -27.45
CA PHE A 234 -5.04 2.34 -26.96
C PHE A 234 -4.94 1.76 -25.54
N ASP A 235 -3.84 1.06 -25.23
CA ASP A 235 -3.61 0.47 -23.91
C ASP A 235 -3.50 1.54 -22.81
N ALA A 236 -2.88 2.69 -23.12
CA ALA A 236 -2.86 3.85 -22.24
C ALA A 236 -4.26 4.37 -21.86
N TYR A 237 -5.29 4.14 -22.69
CA TYR A 237 -6.68 4.47 -22.40
C TYR A 237 -7.44 3.38 -21.62
N GLY A 238 -6.93 2.14 -21.61
CA GLY A 238 -7.61 0.97 -21.05
C GLY A 238 -7.24 0.63 -19.60
N TYR A 239 -6.44 1.44 -18.89
CA TYR A 239 -5.86 1.05 -17.61
C TYR A 239 -6.89 0.90 -16.47
N GLY A 240 -7.31 -0.36 -16.32
CA GLY A 240 -7.76 -0.98 -15.08
C GLY A 240 -7.14 -2.39 -15.03
N VAL A 241 -5.83 -2.49 -14.82
CA VAL A 241 -5.18 -3.79 -14.63
C VAL A 241 -5.61 -4.33 -13.27
N SER A 242 -6.48 -5.33 -13.28
CA SER A 242 -6.79 -6.12 -12.10
C SER A 242 -5.54 -6.92 -11.72
N PRO A 243 -4.96 -6.76 -10.52
CA PRO A 243 -3.83 -7.58 -10.12
C PRO A 243 -4.27 -9.05 -10.08
N ALA A 244 -3.37 -9.94 -10.48
CA ALA A 244 -3.57 -11.39 -10.46
C ALA A 244 -4.10 -11.85 -9.08
N ALA A 245 -4.98 -12.86 -9.10
CA ALA A 245 -5.55 -13.42 -7.88
C ALA A 245 -4.44 -14.04 -7.01
N VAL A 246 -4.30 -13.57 -5.78
CA VAL A 246 -3.43 -14.14 -4.75
C VAL A 246 -4.22 -15.25 -4.03
N PRO A 247 -3.63 -16.44 -3.77
CA PRO A 247 -4.32 -17.49 -3.02
C PRO A 247 -4.70 -17.03 -1.62
N VAL A 248 -5.86 -17.47 -1.14
CA VAL A 248 -6.40 -17.12 0.18
C VAL A 248 -6.42 -18.35 1.06
N VAL A 249 -5.73 -18.29 2.20
CA VAL A 249 -5.72 -19.34 3.21
C VAL A 249 -6.88 -19.11 4.18
N ARG A 250 -7.81 -20.07 4.22
CA ARG A 250 -9.02 -20.01 5.06
C ARG A 250 -8.94 -20.96 6.25
N SER A 251 -9.30 -20.46 7.43
CA SER A 251 -9.40 -21.25 8.67
C SER A 251 -10.46 -22.35 8.61
N ALA A 252 -11.50 -22.19 7.78
CA ALA A 252 -12.61 -23.15 7.60
C ALA A 252 -12.19 -24.51 7.02
N SER A 253 -10.93 -24.69 6.64
CA SER A 253 -10.38 -25.97 6.15
C SER A 253 -10.03 -26.95 7.28
N LEU A 254 -9.96 -26.50 8.54
CA LEU A 254 -9.73 -27.36 9.71
C LEU A 254 -10.99 -27.55 10.55
N PRO A 255 -11.17 -28.75 11.15
CA PRO A 255 -12.23 -28.99 12.13
C PRO A 255 -12.06 -28.06 13.34
N GLU A 256 -13.18 -27.67 13.92
CA GLU A 256 -13.19 -26.80 15.10
C GLU A 256 -12.57 -27.53 16.30
N THR A 257 -11.63 -26.87 16.95
CA THR A 257 -10.99 -27.34 18.18
C THR A 257 -11.60 -26.60 19.36
N SER A 258 -11.91 -27.31 20.45
CA SER A 258 -12.26 -26.74 21.75
C SER A 258 -11.19 -27.12 22.76
N LEU A 259 -10.75 -26.14 23.56
CA LEU A 259 -9.73 -26.34 24.59
C LEU A 259 -10.27 -25.86 25.94
N PRO A 260 -9.93 -26.58 27.04
CA PRO A 260 -10.25 -26.10 28.38
C PRO A 260 -9.47 -24.81 28.69
N GLY A 261 -10.02 -23.99 29.58
CA GLY A 261 -9.35 -22.79 30.08
C GLY A 261 -9.51 -22.70 31.59
N ALA A 262 -8.49 -22.17 32.25
CA ALA A 262 -8.52 -21.88 33.68
C ALA A 262 -9.19 -20.52 33.89
N GLU A 263 -10.27 -20.50 34.67
CA GLU A 263 -10.93 -19.24 35.07
C GLU A 263 -9.94 -18.39 35.89
N LEU A 264 -9.88 -17.11 35.54
CA LEU A 264 -9.08 -16.12 36.26
C LEU A 264 -9.94 -15.45 37.35
N PRO A 265 -9.33 -14.86 38.40
CA PRO A 265 -10.06 -14.15 39.45
C PRO A 265 -11.03 -13.10 38.91
N ALA A 266 -12.12 -12.81 39.63
CA ALA A 266 -13.20 -11.95 39.12
C ALA A 266 -12.81 -10.46 38.96
N ASP A 267 -11.73 -9.98 39.59
CA ASP A 267 -11.33 -8.57 39.63
C ASP A 267 -10.40 -8.14 38.47
N GLU A 268 -10.47 -8.79 37.30
CA GLU A 268 -9.68 -8.42 36.11
C GLU A 268 -10.11 -7.09 35.44
N SER A 269 -11.04 -6.37 36.07
CA SER A 269 -11.47 -5.03 35.67
C SER A 269 -10.30 -4.02 35.60
N MET A 270 -9.23 -4.23 36.36
CA MET A 270 -8.03 -3.37 36.34
C MET A 270 -7.14 -3.59 35.11
N LEU A 271 -7.30 -4.70 34.38
CA LEU A 271 -6.73 -4.84 33.03
C LEU A 271 -7.57 -4.11 31.96
N ARG A 272 -8.79 -3.64 32.31
CA ARG A 272 -9.75 -3.01 31.40
C ARG A 272 -9.65 -1.48 31.43
N ARG A 273 -9.24 -0.89 30.30
CA ARG A 273 -9.70 0.44 29.87
C ARG A 273 -10.47 0.27 28.56
N TYR A 274 -11.58 1.01 28.38
CA TYR A 274 -12.48 0.88 27.22
C TYR A 274 -11.78 1.20 25.87
N ASP A 275 -10.58 1.75 25.92
CA ASP A 275 -9.72 2.25 24.85
C ASP A 275 -8.31 1.61 24.83
N ASN A 276 -8.10 0.50 25.58
CA ASN A 276 -6.76 0.03 25.96
C ASN A 276 -5.93 -0.58 24.81
N HIS A 277 -5.31 0.28 24.00
CA HIS A 277 -4.23 -0.07 23.07
C HIS A 277 -2.98 -0.55 23.80
N ASP A 278 -2.88 -0.25 25.10
CA ASP A 278 -1.68 -0.48 25.91
C ASP A 278 -1.59 -1.87 26.53
N TRP A 279 -2.67 -2.64 26.39
CA TRP A 279 -2.76 -3.99 26.92
C TRP A 279 -1.71 -4.92 26.30
N SER A 280 -1.02 -5.72 27.11
CA SER A 280 0.01 -6.67 26.67
C SER A 280 -0.03 -8.00 27.45
N LEU A 281 0.36 -9.12 26.83
CA LEU A 281 0.62 -10.40 27.48
C LEU A 281 1.96 -10.93 26.99
N LEU A 282 2.87 -11.12 27.92
CA LEU A 282 4.20 -11.64 27.65
C LEU A 282 4.34 -13.00 28.30
N ALA A 283 4.83 -13.98 27.55
CA ALA A 283 5.31 -15.22 28.13
C ALA A 283 6.78 -15.06 28.49
N LEU A 284 7.08 -15.28 29.76
CA LEU A 284 8.40 -15.06 30.34
C LEU A 284 9.27 -16.33 30.19
N PRO A 285 10.61 -16.20 30.21
CA PRO A 285 11.52 -17.34 30.07
C PRO A 285 11.36 -18.43 31.13
N ASP A 286 10.88 -18.06 32.32
CA ASP A 286 10.62 -18.97 33.44
C ASP A 286 9.28 -19.73 33.30
N GLY A 287 8.49 -19.46 32.24
CA GLY A 287 7.19 -20.07 31.98
C GLY A 287 6.00 -19.35 32.62
N SER A 288 6.25 -18.28 33.39
CA SER A 288 5.19 -17.41 33.88
C SER A 288 4.66 -16.48 32.79
N LEU A 289 3.51 -15.86 33.04
CA LEU A 289 2.89 -14.91 32.13
C LEU A 289 2.70 -13.56 32.81
N LEU A 290 3.06 -12.50 32.11
CA LEU A 290 2.84 -11.15 32.58
C LEU A 290 1.80 -10.48 31.70
N ALA A 291 0.63 -10.20 32.27
CA ALA A 291 -0.37 -9.37 31.63
C ALA A 291 -0.31 -7.95 32.17
N SER A 292 -0.53 -6.98 31.30
CA SER A 292 -0.54 -5.57 31.66
C SER A 292 -1.68 -4.83 30.96
N GLY A 293 -2.31 -3.92 31.70
CA GLY A 293 -3.35 -2.99 31.30
C GLY A 293 -3.23 -1.72 32.14
N ASN A 294 -4.24 -1.36 32.96
CA ASN A 294 -4.04 -0.31 33.99
C ASN A 294 -3.31 -0.86 35.23
N ALA A 295 -3.34 -2.18 35.42
CA ALA A 295 -2.53 -2.91 36.36
C ALA A 295 -1.66 -3.93 35.62
N SER A 296 -0.63 -4.46 36.28
CA SER A 296 0.17 -5.59 35.79
C SER A 296 0.03 -6.77 36.74
N HIS A 297 -0.36 -7.92 36.21
CA HIS A 297 -0.53 -9.17 36.95
C HIS A 297 0.39 -10.25 36.40
N LEU A 298 0.99 -11.01 37.32
CA LEU A 298 1.80 -12.18 37.03
C LEU A 298 0.94 -13.43 37.23
N TYR A 299 0.80 -14.24 36.19
CA TYR A 299 0.14 -15.54 36.26
C TYR A 299 1.19 -16.65 36.27
N LEU A 300 1.01 -17.60 37.17
CA LEU A 300 1.84 -18.78 37.34
C LEU A 300 1.00 -20.02 37.01
N PRO A 301 1.07 -20.54 35.78
CA PRO A 301 0.32 -21.74 35.40
C PRO A 301 0.82 -22.98 36.15
N GLN A 302 -0.11 -23.76 36.71
CA GLN A 302 0.15 -24.98 37.49
C GLN A 302 -0.82 -26.08 37.04
N GLY A 303 -0.44 -26.82 35.99
CA GLY A 303 -1.34 -27.80 35.37
C GLY A 303 -2.58 -27.12 34.79
N ASP A 304 -3.77 -27.48 35.30
CA ASP A 304 -5.06 -26.91 34.89
C ASP A 304 -5.47 -25.68 35.72
N ALA A 305 -4.68 -25.29 36.73
CA ALA A 305 -4.90 -24.13 37.56
C ALA A 305 -3.94 -22.98 37.22
N VAL A 306 -4.31 -21.76 37.61
CA VAL A 306 -3.48 -20.56 37.43
C VAL A 306 -3.47 -19.78 38.73
N GLU A 307 -2.29 -19.58 39.30
CA GLU A 307 -2.11 -18.69 40.44
C GLU A 307 -1.86 -17.27 39.93
N ARG A 308 -2.60 -16.28 40.44
CA ARG A 308 -2.39 -14.85 40.16
C ARG A 308 -1.61 -14.20 41.29
N ARG A 309 -0.58 -13.43 40.94
CA ARG A 309 0.13 -12.50 41.83
C ARG A 309 0.16 -11.10 41.23
N ASP A 310 0.23 -10.09 42.07
CA ASP A 310 0.53 -8.74 41.60
C ASP A 310 1.96 -8.67 41.08
N ALA A 311 2.18 -7.86 40.04
CA ALA A 311 3.54 -7.54 39.62
C ALA A 311 4.28 -6.77 40.73
N ALA A 312 5.61 -6.75 40.64
CA ALA A 312 6.45 -6.09 41.65
C ALA A 312 6.00 -4.63 41.91
N PRO A 313 5.96 -4.16 43.17
CA PRO A 313 5.61 -2.78 43.49
C PRO A 313 6.44 -1.77 42.68
N GLY A 314 5.78 -0.84 42.00
CA GLY A 314 6.41 0.12 41.07
C GLY A 314 6.38 -0.30 39.59
N PHE A 315 6.12 -1.58 39.28
CA PHE A 315 5.86 -2.06 37.91
C PHE A 315 4.37 -2.26 37.63
N GLY A 316 3.55 -2.25 38.70
CA GLY A 316 2.11 -2.49 38.62
C GLY A 316 1.36 -1.56 37.65
N GLN A 317 1.86 -0.37 37.36
CA GLN A 317 1.23 0.58 36.41
C GLN A 317 2.00 0.70 35.08
N ALA A 318 2.98 -0.19 34.85
CA ALA A 318 3.69 -0.24 33.59
C ALA A 318 2.75 -0.74 32.48
N PHE A 319 2.84 -0.12 31.31
CA PHE A 319 2.03 -0.43 30.13
C PHE A 319 2.93 -0.59 28.89
N LYS A 320 2.38 -1.13 27.79
CA LYS A 320 3.13 -1.40 26.54
C LYS A 320 4.38 -2.24 26.75
N LEU A 321 4.21 -3.36 27.45
CA LEU A 321 5.34 -4.16 27.87
C LEU A 321 6.06 -4.79 26.67
N LYS A 322 7.39 -4.84 26.76
CA LYS A 322 8.26 -5.56 25.83
C LYS A 322 9.30 -6.33 26.61
N ILE A 323 9.72 -7.48 26.09
CA ILE A 323 10.76 -8.29 26.71
C ILE A 323 12.01 -8.25 25.83
N ALA A 324 13.17 -8.10 26.47
CA ALA A 324 14.46 -8.21 25.82
C ALA A 324 14.91 -9.67 25.75
N ALA A 325 15.85 -9.97 24.84
CA ALA A 325 16.39 -11.32 24.66
C ALA A 325 17.02 -11.93 25.92
N ASP A 326 17.47 -11.09 26.86
CA ASP A 326 18.03 -11.50 28.16
C ASP A 326 16.96 -11.76 29.24
N GLY A 327 15.68 -11.66 28.88
CA GLY A 327 14.54 -11.84 29.77
C GLY A 327 14.19 -10.62 30.63
N LEU A 328 14.86 -9.47 30.43
CA LEU A 328 14.49 -8.23 31.10
C LEU A 328 13.20 -7.67 30.49
N VAL A 329 12.21 -7.41 31.34
CA VAL A 329 10.93 -6.83 30.93
C VAL A 329 11.03 -5.32 31.04
N TRP A 330 10.67 -4.64 29.97
CA TRP A 330 10.55 -3.19 29.88
C TRP A 330 9.10 -2.80 29.76
N GLY A 331 8.74 -1.65 30.31
CA GLY A 331 7.45 -1.02 30.13
C GLY A 331 7.57 0.50 30.13
N SER A 332 6.53 1.16 29.64
CA SER A 332 6.36 2.60 29.86
C SER A 332 5.60 2.81 31.16
N SER A 333 5.97 3.82 31.93
CA SER A 333 5.18 4.36 33.04
C SER A 333 4.89 5.83 32.79
N MET A 334 3.82 6.36 33.39
CA MET A 334 3.47 7.77 33.31
C MET A 334 3.53 8.37 34.71
N GLY A 335 4.29 9.45 34.88
CA GLY A 335 4.33 10.22 36.12
C GLY A 335 3.05 11.04 36.33
N ASN A 336 2.86 11.56 37.54
CA ASN A 336 1.72 12.44 37.87
C ASN A 336 1.74 13.77 37.09
N ASP A 337 2.90 14.18 36.57
CA ASP A 337 3.10 15.34 35.69
C ASP A 337 2.86 15.00 34.20
N GLY A 338 2.44 13.77 33.91
CA GLY A 338 2.23 13.27 32.55
C GLY A 338 3.51 12.91 31.80
N ALA A 339 4.69 13.01 32.43
CA ALA A 339 5.94 12.63 31.80
C ALA A 339 6.04 11.10 31.66
N HIS A 340 6.47 10.63 30.48
CA HIS A 340 6.76 9.22 30.28
C HIS A 340 8.10 8.86 30.93
N ALA A 341 8.19 7.65 31.48
CA ALA A 341 9.45 7.05 31.92
C ALA A 341 9.51 5.60 31.46
N LEU A 342 10.73 5.07 31.31
CA LEU A 342 10.93 3.65 31.03
C LEU A 342 11.21 2.93 32.34
N VAL A 343 10.48 1.84 32.57
CA VAL A 343 10.69 0.98 33.73
C VAL A 343 11.20 -0.37 33.28
N ALA A 344 12.22 -0.89 33.97
CA ALA A 344 12.79 -2.21 33.75
C ALA A 344 12.59 -3.08 34.99
N TRP A 345 12.18 -4.31 34.76
CA TRP A 345 11.98 -5.30 35.81
C TRP A 345 12.34 -6.69 35.30
N ARG A 346 13.00 -7.49 36.15
CA ARG A 346 13.25 -8.90 35.87
C ARG A 346 12.39 -9.77 36.78
N PRO A 347 11.64 -10.74 36.23
CA PRO A 347 10.89 -11.70 37.02
C PRO A 347 11.78 -12.38 38.07
N GLY A 348 11.28 -12.49 39.30
CA GLY A 348 12.02 -13.07 40.44
C GLY A 348 13.11 -12.18 41.07
N GLN A 349 13.36 -10.97 40.55
CA GLN A 349 14.26 -9.99 41.18
C GLN A 349 13.49 -8.91 41.97
N GLY A 350 14.24 -8.05 42.67
CA GLY A 350 13.73 -7.00 43.55
C GLY A 350 13.00 -5.85 42.84
N LYS A 351 13.05 -4.65 43.44
CA LYS A 351 12.29 -3.48 42.96
C LYS A 351 12.62 -3.13 41.49
N PRO A 352 11.61 -2.76 40.68
CA PRO A 352 11.82 -2.23 39.32
C PRO A 352 12.73 -1.00 39.34
N HIS A 353 13.49 -0.81 38.26
CA HIS A 353 14.28 0.38 38.04
C HIS A 353 13.58 1.31 37.06
N SER A 354 13.52 2.61 37.37
CA SER A 354 12.90 3.63 36.51
C SER A 354 13.98 4.54 35.93
N TYR A 355 13.89 4.77 34.62
CA TYR A 355 14.79 5.62 33.86
C TYR A 355 14.01 6.84 33.37
N ALA A 356 14.37 8.00 33.89
CA ALA A 356 13.82 9.27 33.43
C ALA A 356 14.37 9.59 32.03
N PRO A 357 13.52 10.06 31.10
CA PRO A 357 13.98 10.50 29.78
C PRO A 357 14.72 11.83 29.86
N PRO A 358 15.55 12.15 28.85
CA PRO A 358 16.03 13.51 28.60
C PRO A 358 14.88 14.52 28.47
N GLN A 359 15.15 15.82 28.71
CA GLN A 359 14.11 16.85 28.67
C GLN A 359 13.45 16.99 27.29
N ASP A 360 14.23 16.84 26.22
CA ASP A 360 13.79 16.88 24.81
C ASP A 360 13.03 15.60 24.38
N LEU A 361 13.08 14.55 25.20
CA LEU A 361 12.31 13.32 25.05
C LEU A 361 11.19 13.23 26.09
N ARG A 362 10.70 14.31 26.72
CA ARG A 362 9.61 14.17 27.72
C ARG A 362 8.32 13.58 27.16
N TYR A 363 8.10 13.71 25.86
CA TYR A 363 6.91 13.21 25.17
C TYR A 363 7.32 12.38 23.96
N TRP A 364 6.95 11.10 23.94
CA TRP A 364 7.10 10.21 22.79
C TRP A 364 5.88 9.31 22.66
N PRO A 365 5.61 8.76 21.46
CA PRO A 365 4.57 7.75 21.32
C PRO A 365 4.91 6.54 22.18
N ALA A 366 3.97 6.06 23.01
CA ALA A 366 4.21 4.94 23.94
C ALA A 366 4.73 3.65 23.27
N ASP A 367 4.55 3.50 21.95
CA ASP A 367 5.01 2.36 21.14
C ASP A 367 6.32 2.63 20.36
N GLY A 368 6.87 3.84 20.46
CA GLY A 368 8.01 4.34 19.69
C GLY A 368 9.39 3.88 20.19
N TRP A 369 9.44 2.80 20.97
CA TRP A 369 10.68 2.32 21.59
C TRP A 369 10.85 0.81 21.44
N SER A 370 12.07 0.31 21.56
CA SER A 370 12.39 -1.11 21.42
C SER A 370 13.56 -1.50 22.32
N PRO A 371 13.48 -2.63 23.06
CA PRO A 371 14.63 -3.18 23.75
C PRO A 371 15.77 -3.52 22.78
N ARG A 372 17.02 -3.42 23.25
CA ARG A 372 18.19 -3.73 22.44
C ARG A 372 18.83 -5.08 22.84
N PRO A 373 19.40 -5.85 21.90
CA PRO A 373 20.10 -7.11 22.19
C PRO A 373 21.31 -6.92 23.11
N ALA A 374 22.01 -5.79 23.00
CA ALA A 374 23.13 -5.43 23.88
C ALA A 374 22.69 -4.89 25.26
N GLY A 375 21.39 -4.93 25.55
CA GLY A 375 20.77 -4.32 26.71
C GLY A 375 20.42 -2.84 26.52
N GLY A 376 19.54 -2.34 27.39
CA GLY A 376 18.99 -0.98 27.29
C GLY A 376 17.84 -0.87 26.27
N VAL A 377 17.48 0.36 25.91
CA VAL A 377 16.31 0.67 25.08
C VAL A 377 16.65 1.74 24.05
N ALA A 378 16.10 1.62 22.85
CA ALA A 378 16.08 2.70 21.88
C ALA A 378 14.69 3.34 21.81
N VAL A 379 14.62 4.66 21.64
CA VAL A 379 13.39 5.43 21.43
C VAL A 379 13.53 6.28 20.18
N ARG A 380 12.50 6.34 19.34
CA ARG A 380 12.44 7.19 18.16
C ARG A 380 11.39 8.28 18.33
N ALA A 381 11.83 9.53 18.21
CA ALA A 381 10.97 10.71 18.18
C ALA A 381 11.26 11.51 16.90
N GLY A 382 10.52 11.20 15.83
CA GLY A 382 10.77 11.75 14.50
C GLY A 382 12.15 11.35 13.96
N ASP A 383 13.02 12.35 13.78
CA ASP A 383 14.40 12.21 13.32
C ASP A 383 15.41 12.13 14.48
N SER A 384 14.97 12.26 15.72
CA SER A 384 15.81 12.03 16.90
C SER A 384 15.71 10.56 17.34
N LEU A 385 16.85 9.89 17.39
CA LEU A 385 17.00 8.53 17.91
C LEU A 385 17.74 8.59 19.25
N PHE A 386 17.08 8.15 20.30
CA PHE A 386 17.64 8.10 21.64
C PHE A 386 17.98 6.67 22.01
N VAL A 387 19.12 6.46 22.63
CA VAL A 387 19.55 5.15 23.13
C VAL A 387 19.90 5.28 24.60
N LEU A 388 19.19 4.52 25.43
CA LEU A 388 19.49 4.26 26.82
C LEU A 388 20.42 3.05 26.89
N SER A 389 21.63 3.23 27.43
CA SER A 389 22.58 2.15 27.65
C SER A 389 22.14 1.24 28.82
N PRO A 390 22.67 0.02 28.93
CA PRO A 390 22.47 -0.83 30.11
C PRO A 390 22.87 -0.17 31.44
N GLN A 391 23.79 0.80 31.39
CA GLN A 391 24.27 1.57 32.53
C GLN A 391 23.34 2.74 32.92
N GLY A 392 22.28 2.99 32.15
CA GLY A 392 21.33 4.07 32.41
C GLY A 392 21.70 5.41 31.76
N GLU A 393 22.65 5.43 30.83
CA GLU A 393 23.09 6.65 30.15
C GLU A 393 22.32 6.85 28.84
N TRP A 394 21.83 8.07 28.62
CA TRP A 394 21.17 8.44 27.37
C TRP A 394 22.15 9.02 26.36
N SER A 395 22.00 8.62 25.10
CA SER A 395 22.68 9.21 23.96
C SER A 395 21.68 9.50 22.85
N GLN A 396 21.97 10.51 22.02
CA GLN A 396 21.11 10.94 20.93
C GLN A 396 21.87 10.92 19.60
N ARG A 397 21.17 10.50 18.55
CA ARG A 397 21.63 10.54 17.16
C ARG A 397 20.53 11.14 16.28
N ALA A 398 20.92 11.77 15.19
CA ALA A 398 19.98 12.29 14.19
C ALA A 398 19.89 11.32 13.00
N TRP A 399 18.67 10.93 12.66
CA TRP A 399 18.30 10.30 11.41
C TRP A 399 17.94 11.37 10.37
N ASN A 400 18.28 11.16 9.10
CA ASN A 400 17.97 12.11 8.04
C ASN A 400 16.80 11.59 7.18
N SER A 401 15.56 11.81 7.65
CA SER A 401 14.37 11.37 6.90
C SER A 401 14.17 12.16 5.60
N ALA A 402 14.58 13.43 5.58
CA ALA A 402 14.49 14.28 4.39
C ALA A 402 15.29 13.68 3.23
N LEU A 403 16.55 13.30 3.47
CA LEU A 403 17.39 12.68 2.45
C LEU A 403 16.88 11.30 2.03
N ARG A 404 16.27 10.53 2.95
CA ARG A 404 15.58 9.28 2.56
C ARG A 404 14.38 9.57 1.66
N GLY A 405 13.63 10.65 1.93
CA GLY A 405 12.53 11.12 1.08
C GLY A 405 12.99 11.50 -0.32
N GLU A 406 14.12 12.21 -0.45
CA GLU A 406 14.70 12.54 -1.76
C GLU A 406 15.08 11.28 -2.58
N VAL A 407 15.56 10.22 -1.92
CA VAL A 407 15.79 8.92 -2.58
C VAL A 407 14.48 8.30 -3.05
N ASP A 408 13.45 8.31 -2.21
CA ASP A 408 12.12 7.81 -2.58
C ASP A 408 11.53 8.63 -3.76
N ASP A 409 11.76 9.94 -3.82
CA ASP A 409 11.32 10.78 -4.94
C ASP A 409 12.10 10.47 -6.24
N ALA A 410 13.42 10.25 -6.15
CA ALA A 410 14.23 9.84 -7.29
C ALA A 410 13.81 8.48 -7.89
N LEU A 411 13.22 7.62 -7.05
CA LEU A 411 12.71 6.30 -7.43
C LEU A 411 11.25 6.32 -7.91
N GLU A 412 10.66 7.51 -8.13
CA GLU A 412 9.22 7.64 -8.32
C GLU A 412 8.65 6.78 -9.44
N GLN A 413 9.33 6.79 -10.57
CA GLN A 413 8.94 6.09 -11.78
C GLN A 413 9.54 4.67 -11.85
N ALA A 414 10.51 4.36 -10.99
CA ALA A 414 11.27 3.12 -11.01
C ALA A 414 10.68 2.02 -10.13
N MET A 415 10.07 2.39 -9.00
CA MET A 415 9.61 1.43 -8.00
C MET A 415 8.24 1.81 -7.45
N PRO A 416 7.36 0.85 -7.11
CA PRO A 416 6.07 1.14 -6.50
C PRO A 416 6.25 1.77 -5.10
N ARG A 417 5.29 2.61 -4.72
CA ARG A 417 5.24 3.20 -3.38
C ARG A 417 4.64 2.19 -2.39
N ALA A 418 5.42 1.83 -1.37
CA ALA A 418 5.07 0.86 -0.33
C ALA A 418 5.12 1.52 1.06
N ARG A 419 4.41 2.64 1.23
CA ARG A 419 4.48 3.43 2.47
C ARG A 419 4.06 2.60 3.68
N SER A 420 4.94 2.48 4.66
CA SER A 420 4.66 1.88 5.96
C SER A 420 5.38 2.68 7.03
N ASN A 421 4.64 3.29 7.96
CA ASN A 421 5.26 4.19 8.94
C ASN A 421 6.06 3.41 10.00
N ARG A 422 5.65 2.17 10.29
CA ARG A 422 6.28 1.32 11.30
C ARG A 422 6.01 -0.15 11.01
N ILE A 423 7.04 -0.99 11.13
CA ILE A 423 6.94 -2.44 11.00
C ILE A 423 7.57 -3.08 12.24
N HIS A 424 6.88 -4.05 12.84
CA HIS A 424 7.34 -4.73 14.05
C HIS A 424 7.97 -6.09 13.69
N PHE A 425 9.29 -6.19 13.76
CA PHE A 425 10.06 -7.44 13.57
C PHE A 425 10.75 -7.94 14.84
N GLY A 426 10.64 -7.21 15.96
CA GLY A 426 11.25 -7.56 17.25
C GLY A 426 12.78 -7.64 17.24
N ASP A 427 13.46 -7.06 16.25
CA ASP A 427 14.91 -7.17 16.04
C ASP A 427 15.70 -5.94 16.51
N SER A 428 15.05 -5.06 17.29
CA SER A 428 15.57 -3.76 17.80
C SER A 428 15.85 -2.67 16.77
N LEU A 429 15.57 -2.89 15.48
CA LEU A 429 15.65 -1.86 14.47
C LEU A 429 14.34 -1.08 14.37
N PHE A 430 14.42 0.19 13.98
CA PHE A 430 13.24 0.97 13.62
C PHE A 430 12.92 0.79 12.15
N TRP A 431 11.99 -0.11 11.84
CA TRP A 431 11.59 -0.43 10.48
C TRP A 431 10.51 0.49 9.94
N SER A 432 10.68 0.90 8.69
CA SER A 432 9.71 1.66 7.89
C SER A 432 9.81 1.23 6.43
N ALA A 433 8.84 1.62 5.61
CA ALA A 433 8.91 1.42 4.17
C ALA A 433 8.49 2.66 3.39
N GLY A 434 9.22 2.89 2.29
CA GLY A 434 9.01 3.92 1.27
C GLY A 434 8.91 3.25 -0.09
N ARG A 435 9.99 3.26 -0.88
CA ARG A 435 10.13 2.42 -2.10
C ARG A 435 11.02 1.21 -1.84
N GLY A 436 10.56 0.38 -0.93
CA GLY A 436 11.34 -0.65 -0.24
C GLY A 436 11.27 -0.45 1.27
N ALA A 437 11.56 -1.50 2.03
CA ALA A 437 11.56 -1.45 3.49
C ALA A 437 12.98 -1.40 4.03
N TYR A 438 13.19 -0.67 5.12
CA TYR A 438 14.49 -0.42 5.70
C TYR A 438 14.39 -0.34 7.23
N GLY A 439 15.38 -0.91 7.90
CA GLY A 439 15.53 -0.94 9.35
C GLY A 439 16.67 -0.04 9.78
N ILE A 440 16.37 0.98 10.57
CA ILE A 440 17.35 1.94 11.08
C ILE A 440 17.95 1.38 12.38
N ASP A 441 19.28 1.25 12.45
CA ASP A 441 19.96 1.00 13.71
C ASP A 441 19.98 2.28 14.55
N PRO A 442 19.38 2.28 15.75
CA PRO A 442 19.36 3.44 16.62
C PRO A 442 20.74 3.87 17.13
N GLY A 443 21.71 2.95 17.22
CA GLY A 443 23.05 3.28 17.71
C GLY A 443 23.87 4.11 16.72
N SER A 444 23.79 3.78 15.43
CA SER A 444 24.50 4.49 14.37
C SER A 444 23.65 5.52 13.62
N ALA A 445 22.32 5.50 13.77
CA ALA A 445 21.37 6.25 12.92
C ALA A 445 21.57 5.99 11.43
N ARG A 446 21.81 4.73 11.07
CA ARG A 446 22.02 4.28 9.68
C ARG A 446 21.11 3.11 9.37
N VAL A 447 20.82 2.91 8.09
CA VAL A 447 20.13 1.70 7.64
C VAL A 447 21.06 0.51 7.85
N ALA A 448 20.63 -0.41 8.71
CA ALA A 448 21.35 -1.64 8.99
C ALA A 448 20.89 -2.79 8.11
N ARG A 449 19.60 -2.81 7.74
CA ARG A 449 18.98 -3.83 6.90
C ARG A 449 17.91 -3.23 6.01
N SER A 450 17.64 -3.89 4.89
CA SER A 450 16.61 -3.49 3.93
C SER A 450 16.11 -4.71 3.16
N PHE A 451 14.88 -4.64 2.67
CA PHE A 451 14.31 -5.64 1.78
C PHE A 451 13.37 -5.00 0.75
N LYS A 452 13.13 -5.71 -0.35
CA LYS A 452 12.22 -5.24 -1.41
C LYS A 452 10.80 -5.27 -0.87
N ALA A 453 10.07 -4.16 -0.97
CA ALA A 453 8.68 -4.09 -0.58
C ALA A 453 7.90 -3.39 -1.68
N ALA A 454 6.99 -4.12 -2.34
CA ALA A 454 6.06 -3.55 -3.31
C ALA A 454 4.68 -3.26 -2.72
N THR A 455 4.42 -3.73 -1.49
CA THR A 455 3.15 -3.57 -0.78
C THR A 455 3.36 -2.65 0.41
N GLY A 456 2.56 -1.59 0.52
CA GLY A 456 2.53 -0.70 1.68
C GLY A 456 1.73 -1.28 2.84
N ASN A 457 1.55 -0.48 3.91
CA ASN A 457 0.82 -0.87 5.11
C ASN A 457 1.36 -2.14 5.79
N LEU A 458 2.68 -2.37 5.70
CA LEU A 458 3.36 -3.40 6.46
C LEU A 458 3.39 -3.01 7.93
N PHE A 459 3.12 -3.95 8.83
CA PHE A 459 3.00 -3.61 10.26
C PHE A 459 3.57 -4.65 11.23
N PHE A 460 3.62 -5.95 10.89
CA PHE A 460 4.13 -7.00 11.77
C PHE A 460 4.82 -8.09 10.97
N GLY A 461 5.87 -8.72 11.48
CA GLY A 461 6.63 -9.69 10.69
C GLY A 461 7.66 -10.50 11.46
N SER A 462 8.34 -11.39 10.72
CA SER A 462 9.50 -12.13 11.20
C SER A 462 10.60 -12.13 10.15
N LEU A 463 11.78 -11.60 10.50
CA LEU A 463 12.96 -11.69 9.64
C LEU A 463 13.47 -13.13 9.50
N PRO A 464 13.64 -13.92 10.58
CA PRO A 464 14.01 -15.33 10.45
C PRO A 464 12.96 -16.15 9.69
N GLY A 465 11.69 -15.80 9.83
CA GLY A 465 10.58 -16.45 9.13
C GLY A 465 10.41 -16.02 7.68
N ASN A 466 11.16 -15.00 7.23
CA ASN A 466 11.07 -14.42 5.89
C ASN A 466 9.65 -13.95 5.50
N TRP A 467 8.93 -13.29 6.42
CA TRP A 467 7.61 -12.72 6.10
C TRP A 467 7.27 -11.42 6.84
N ALA A 468 6.39 -10.61 6.24
CA ALA A 468 5.69 -9.51 6.89
C ALA A 468 4.19 -9.51 6.52
N LEU A 469 3.37 -8.92 7.39
CA LEU A 469 1.94 -8.71 7.17
C LEU A 469 1.69 -7.30 6.67
N ALA A 470 0.90 -7.19 5.61
CA ALA A 470 0.27 -5.97 5.14
C ALA A 470 -1.23 -5.97 5.45
N ALA A 471 -1.77 -4.85 5.93
CA ALA A 471 -3.21 -4.69 6.08
C ALA A 471 -3.84 -4.36 4.72
N ILE A 472 -4.85 -5.14 4.32
CA ILE A 472 -5.64 -4.91 3.10
C ILE A 472 -7.13 -4.81 3.44
N THR A 473 -7.78 -3.76 2.92
CA THR A 473 -9.21 -3.49 3.13
C THR A 473 -9.94 -3.59 1.79
N GLY A 474 -11.00 -4.38 1.72
CA GLY A 474 -11.85 -4.49 0.52
C GLY A 474 -13.31 -4.78 0.86
N ASN A 475 -14.15 -4.96 -0.17
CA ASN A 475 -15.60 -5.15 -0.03
C ASN A 475 -16.01 -6.36 0.84
N GLY A 476 -15.11 -7.34 1.04
CA GLY A 476 -15.32 -8.52 1.89
C GLY A 476 -14.78 -8.39 3.32
N GLY A 477 -14.37 -7.20 3.75
CA GLY A 477 -13.74 -6.97 5.07
C GLY A 477 -12.22 -6.82 5.00
N ARG A 478 -11.59 -6.80 6.18
CA ARG A 478 -10.13 -6.72 6.32
C ARG A 478 -9.50 -8.10 6.15
N ARG A 479 -8.36 -8.16 5.48
CA ARG A 479 -7.50 -9.34 5.37
C ARG A 479 -6.07 -8.94 5.70
N PHE A 480 -5.25 -9.92 6.09
CA PHE A 480 -3.81 -9.70 6.21
C PHE A 480 -3.11 -10.39 5.06
N ARG A 481 -2.36 -9.63 4.27
CA ARG A 481 -1.56 -10.16 3.18
C ARG A 481 -0.18 -10.49 3.69
N VAL A 482 0.26 -11.72 3.48
CA VAL A 482 1.60 -12.16 3.82
C VAL A 482 2.52 -11.84 2.65
N ILE A 483 3.59 -11.10 2.94
CA ILE A 483 4.63 -10.69 1.99
C ILE A 483 5.89 -11.49 2.27
N ASP A 484 6.47 -12.07 1.23
CA ASP A 484 7.81 -12.67 1.28
C ASP A 484 8.87 -11.58 1.31
N LEU A 485 9.81 -11.60 2.27
CA LEU A 485 10.80 -10.52 2.40
C LEU A 485 11.93 -10.63 1.36
N ALA A 486 12.25 -11.84 0.90
CA ALA A 486 13.29 -12.06 -0.11
C ALA A 486 12.89 -11.49 -1.48
N THR A 487 11.62 -11.60 -1.85
CA THR A 487 11.09 -11.19 -3.15
C THR A 487 10.31 -9.88 -3.09
N GLY A 488 9.71 -9.55 -1.94
CA GLY A 488 8.82 -8.40 -1.77
C GLY A 488 7.41 -8.59 -2.34
N LEU A 489 7.08 -9.82 -2.75
CA LEU A 489 5.84 -10.19 -3.40
C LEU A 489 4.83 -10.81 -2.41
N PRO A 490 3.52 -10.72 -2.69
CA PRO A 490 2.51 -11.46 -1.94
C PRO A 490 2.72 -12.97 -2.02
N ARG A 491 2.69 -13.65 -0.87
CA ARG A 491 2.66 -15.12 -0.78
C ARG A 491 1.22 -15.63 -0.81
N PHE A 492 0.45 -15.23 0.21
CA PHE A 492 -0.95 -15.58 0.38
C PHE A 492 -1.67 -14.54 1.25
N ASP A 493 -3.00 -14.53 1.20
CA ASP A 493 -3.83 -13.75 2.10
C ASP A 493 -4.35 -14.64 3.24
N VAL A 494 -4.38 -14.08 4.45
CA VAL A 494 -5.01 -14.67 5.64
C VAL A 494 -6.34 -13.96 5.86
N ASP A 495 -7.42 -14.74 5.87
CA ASP A 495 -8.71 -14.23 6.31
C ASP A 495 -8.62 -13.86 7.79
N THR A 496 -8.86 -12.58 8.07
CA THR A 496 -8.99 -12.13 9.46
C THR A 496 -10.46 -12.29 9.83
N PRO A 497 -10.79 -12.93 10.96
CA PRO A 497 -12.15 -12.89 11.47
C PRO A 497 -12.53 -11.41 11.62
N THR A 498 -13.81 -11.08 11.39
CA THR A 498 -14.26 -9.68 11.30
C THR A 498 -13.62 -8.83 12.41
N VAL A 499 -13.01 -7.71 12.03
CA VAL A 499 -12.19 -6.95 12.98
C VAL A 499 -13.13 -6.02 13.73
N HIS A 500 -13.51 -6.44 14.92
CA HIS A 500 -13.95 -5.53 15.97
C HIS A 500 -12.82 -5.30 17.00
N ASN A 501 -13.08 -4.40 17.95
CA ASN A 501 -12.18 -3.67 18.86
C ASN A 501 -11.15 -4.49 19.71
N THR A 502 -10.98 -5.79 19.47
CA THR A 502 -10.23 -6.75 20.32
C THR A 502 -9.28 -7.72 19.59
N SER A 503 -9.04 -7.55 18.29
CA SER A 503 -8.12 -8.45 17.54
C SER A 503 -6.68 -8.43 18.09
N SER A 504 -6.03 -9.60 18.10
CA SER A 504 -4.65 -9.82 18.53
C SER A 504 -3.89 -10.72 17.56
N LEU A 505 -2.59 -10.51 17.50
CA LEU A 505 -1.61 -11.29 16.78
C LEU A 505 -0.51 -11.73 17.74
N ALA A 506 0.00 -12.94 17.55
CA ALA A 506 1.22 -13.40 18.18
C ALA A 506 2.05 -14.19 17.19
N ARG A 507 3.37 -14.04 17.23
CA ARG A 507 4.30 -14.90 16.50
C ARG A 507 5.18 -15.66 17.47
N SER A 508 5.48 -16.89 17.08
CA SER A 508 6.57 -17.68 17.67
C SER A 508 7.92 -17.03 17.39
N ALA A 509 8.98 -17.50 18.06
CA ALA A 509 10.22 -16.74 18.16
C ALA A 509 10.92 -16.47 16.83
N ARG A 510 11.02 -17.50 15.96
CA ARG A 510 11.57 -17.34 14.61
C ARG A 510 10.46 -17.11 13.59
N GLY A 511 9.21 -17.00 14.05
CA GLY A 511 8.04 -16.72 13.23
C GLY A 511 7.60 -17.89 12.36
N ARG A 512 7.87 -19.14 12.78
CA ARG A 512 7.29 -20.30 12.10
C ARG A 512 5.77 -20.31 12.21
N LEU A 513 5.26 -20.00 13.39
CA LEU A 513 3.84 -19.93 13.71
C LEU A 513 3.36 -18.48 13.88
N LEU A 514 2.19 -18.19 13.30
CA LEU A 514 1.44 -16.95 13.47
C LEU A 514 0.04 -17.27 14.01
N ALA A 515 -0.31 -16.73 15.18
CA ALA A 515 -1.64 -16.78 15.75
C ALA A 515 -2.41 -15.49 15.45
N VAL A 516 -3.65 -15.62 15.00
CA VAL A 516 -4.55 -14.51 14.64
C VAL A 516 -5.90 -14.68 15.33
N SER A 517 -6.38 -13.63 16.00
CA SER A 517 -7.72 -13.58 16.58
C SER A 517 -8.58 -12.43 16.03
N GLY A 518 -9.89 -12.62 16.01
CA GLY A 518 -10.90 -11.62 15.60
C GLY A 518 -12.27 -11.85 16.26
N SER A 519 -13.31 -11.12 15.86
CA SER A 519 -14.60 -11.09 16.59
C SER A 519 -15.48 -12.34 16.43
N ASP A 520 -15.09 -13.29 15.60
CA ASP A 520 -15.85 -14.54 15.38
C ASP A 520 -15.51 -15.61 16.44
N ASN A 521 -15.14 -15.17 17.65
CA ASN A 521 -14.74 -15.99 18.79
C ASN A 521 -13.73 -17.07 18.40
N ALA A 522 -12.77 -16.72 17.55
CA ALA A 522 -11.87 -17.69 16.96
C ALA A 522 -10.41 -17.27 17.07
N VAL A 523 -9.56 -18.26 17.25
CA VAL A 523 -8.12 -18.15 17.12
C VAL A 523 -7.66 -19.13 16.05
N THR A 524 -7.02 -18.60 15.02
CA THR A 524 -6.37 -19.42 13.99
C THR A 524 -4.87 -19.35 14.17
N VAL A 525 -4.19 -20.50 14.14
CA VAL A 525 -2.73 -20.56 14.07
C VAL A 525 -2.34 -21.09 12.71
N LEU A 526 -1.42 -20.40 12.05
CA LEU A 526 -0.86 -20.78 10.75
C LEU A 526 0.58 -21.23 10.92
N ASP A 527 0.95 -22.32 10.24
CA ASP A 527 2.35 -22.59 9.91
C ASP A 527 2.70 -21.74 8.67
N MET A 528 3.61 -20.79 8.87
CA MET A 528 4.04 -19.83 7.85
C MET A 528 5.04 -20.44 6.86
N ALA A 529 5.67 -21.57 7.19
CA ALA A 529 6.53 -22.30 6.28
C ALA A 529 5.70 -23.18 5.34
N GLU A 530 4.67 -23.85 5.86
CA GLU A 530 3.81 -24.74 5.08
C GLU A 530 2.55 -24.05 4.52
N GLU A 531 2.35 -22.77 4.86
CA GLU A 531 1.25 -21.92 4.39
C GLU A 531 -0.15 -22.47 4.69
N LYS A 532 -0.29 -23.15 5.82
CA LYS A 532 -1.52 -23.84 6.18
C LYS A 532 -1.93 -23.58 7.63
N PRO A 533 -3.23 -23.55 7.93
CA PRO A 533 -3.68 -23.51 9.31
C PRO A 533 -3.29 -24.83 10.02
N VAL A 534 -2.94 -24.72 11.30
CA VAL A 534 -2.62 -25.86 12.19
C VAL A 534 -3.48 -25.87 13.46
N LEU A 535 -4.18 -24.77 13.75
CA LEU A 535 -5.21 -24.68 14.78
C LEU A 535 -6.38 -23.81 14.28
N ASN A 536 -7.60 -24.28 14.54
CA ASN A 536 -8.83 -23.49 14.41
C ASN A 536 -9.62 -23.61 15.74
N LEU A 537 -9.23 -22.81 16.73
CA LEU A 537 -9.84 -22.81 18.05
C LEU A 537 -11.10 -21.95 18.05
N ARG A 538 -12.21 -22.52 18.52
CA ARG A 538 -13.45 -21.77 18.80
C ARG A 538 -13.60 -21.52 20.29
N LEU A 539 -13.71 -20.26 20.64
CA LEU A 539 -14.11 -19.79 21.96
C LEU A 539 -15.65 -19.83 22.08
N PRO A 540 -16.19 -19.94 23.30
CA PRO A 540 -17.60 -19.78 23.59
C PRO A 540 -18.20 -18.53 22.94
N LYS A 541 -19.50 -18.62 22.62
CA LYS A 541 -20.24 -17.64 21.81
C LYS A 541 -20.19 -16.19 22.34
N ASN A 542 -19.87 -16.02 23.62
CA ASN A 542 -19.79 -14.73 24.30
C ASN A 542 -18.36 -14.34 24.68
N GLU A 543 -17.33 -14.97 24.12
CA GLU A 543 -15.93 -14.70 24.47
C GLU A 543 -15.04 -14.37 23.28
N SER A 544 -14.08 -13.47 23.50
CA SER A 544 -13.08 -13.09 22.49
C SER A 544 -11.67 -13.22 23.04
N ALA A 545 -10.75 -13.73 22.21
CA ALA A 545 -9.32 -13.70 22.49
C ALA A 545 -8.84 -12.25 22.41
N SER A 546 -8.65 -11.64 23.57
CA SER A 546 -8.15 -10.27 23.66
C SER A 546 -6.65 -10.18 23.42
N ALA A 547 -5.98 -11.32 23.59
CA ALA A 547 -4.56 -11.43 23.37
C ALA A 547 -4.01 -12.84 23.43
N MET A 548 -2.79 -12.97 22.91
CA MET A 548 -2.10 -14.23 22.78
C MET A 548 -0.60 -14.04 22.94
N ALA A 549 0.08 -15.04 23.48
CA ALA A 549 1.54 -15.07 23.58
C ALA A 549 2.06 -16.49 23.38
N PHE A 550 3.00 -16.66 22.45
CA PHE A 550 3.77 -17.90 22.40
C PHE A 550 4.76 -17.92 23.56
N SER A 551 4.88 -19.09 24.19
CA SER A 551 5.88 -19.37 25.21
C SER A 551 7.31 -19.19 24.69
N TRP A 552 8.24 -18.87 25.59
CA TRP A 552 9.66 -18.73 25.26
C TRP A 552 10.27 -20.01 24.67
N LYS A 553 9.79 -21.18 25.14
CA LYS A 553 10.18 -22.49 24.60
C LYS A 553 9.54 -22.81 23.25
N GLY A 554 8.51 -22.07 22.85
CA GLY A 554 7.78 -22.28 21.61
C GLY A 554 6.90 -23.54 21.60
N ASP A 555 6.67 -24.15 22.77
CA ASP A 555 5.90 -25.38 22.96
C ASP A 555 4.43 -25.11 23.36
N LYS A 556 4.10 -23.86 23.66
CA LYS A 556 2.75 -23.42 24.01
C LYS A 556 2.36 -22.08 23.39
N LEU A 557 1.08 -21.93 23.10
CA LEU A 557 0.39 -20.66 22.89
C LEU A 557 -0.57 -20.41 24.05
N TRP A 558 -0.42 -19.27 24.71
CA TRP A 558 -1.32 -18.79 25.73
C TRP A 558 -2.33 -17.83 25.14
N ILE A 559 -3.60 -17.98 25.50
CA ILE A 559 -4.70 -17.20 24.97
C ILE A 559 -5.49 -16.63 26.14
N TYR A 560 -5.50 -15.31 26.25
CA TYR A 560 -6.32 -14.60 27.22
C TYR A 560 -7.69 -14.32 26.59
N ALA A 561 -8.68 -15.09 27.02
CA ALA A 561 -10.06 -14.97 26.57
C ALA A 561 -10.91 -14.23 27.61
N ARG A 562 -11.81 -13.36 27.13
CA ARG A 562 -12.73 -12.62 28.00
C ARG A 562 -14.13 -12.61 27.45
N LYS A 563 -15.11 -12.46 28.32
CA LYS A 563 -16.50 -12.22 27.91
C LYS A 563 -16.65 -10.88 27.17
N VAL A 564 -17.37 -10.90 26.05
CA VAL A 564 -17.69 -9.72 25.25
C VAL A 564 -18.71 -8.87 26.01
N GLY A 565 -18.39 -7.59 26.25
CA GLY A 565 -19.29 -6.63 26.90
C GLY A 565 -19.33 -6.66 28.44
N ALA A 566 -18.81 -7.70 29.10
CA ALA A 566 -18.78 -7.81 30.55
C ALA A 566 -17.46 -7.31 31.17
N ALA A 567 -17.51 -6.88 32.44
CA ALA A 567 -16.33 -6.50 33.22
C ALA A 567 -15.60 -7.71 33.82
N ASP A 568 -16.33 -8.79 34.07
CA ASP A 568 -15.88 -9.92 34.88
C ASP A 568 -15.98 -11.23 34.10
N GLY A 569 -15.09 -12.18 34.42
CA GLY A 569 -14.98 -13.47 33.74
C GLY A 569 -13.99 -13.41 32.59
N ALA A 570 -12.74 -13.72 32.92
CA ALA A 570 -11.67 -13.99 31.98
C ALA A 570 -11.13 -15.39 32.25
N ARG A 571 -10.56 -16.00 31.23
CA ARG A 571 -9.90 -17.29 31.37
C ARG A 571 -8.64 -17.33 30.54
N LEU A 572 -7.70 -18.12 31.04
CA LEU A 572 -6.45 -18.40 30.35
C LEU A 572 -6.53 -19.79 29.73
N ILE A 573 -6.40 -19.85 28.41
CA ILE A 573 -6.36 -21.09 27.64
C ILE A 573 -4.93 -21.36 27.20
N ALA A 574 -4.50 -22.61 27.29
CA ALA A 574 -3.23 -23.07 26.75
C ALA A 574 -3.48 -24.02 25.57
N TRP A 575 -2.80 -23.78 24.47
CA TRP A 575 -2.65 -24.76 23.40
C TRP A 575 -1.21 -25.27 23.40
N ASN A 576 -1.04 -26.60 23.48
CA ASN A 576 0.27 -27.22 23.30
C ASN A 576 0.59 -27.27 21.81
N VAL A 577 1.70 -26.65 21.43
CA VAL A 577 2.22 -26.68 20.07
C VAL A 577 2.72 -28.10 19.78
N PRO A 578 2.33 -28.73 18.66
CA PRO A 578 2.84 -30.03 18.28
C PRO A 578 4.38 -30.03 18.21
N ASP A 579 5.04 -31.10 18.67
CA ASP A 579 6.50 -31.17 18.77
C ASP A 579 7.22 -30.80 17.46
N GLY A 580 6.69 -31.24 16.32
CA GLY A 580 7.25 -30.93 15.00
C GLY A 580 7.14 -29.46 14.57
N LEU A 581 6.35 -28.65 15.29
CA LEU A 581 6.08 -27.23 15.05
C LEU A 581 6.70 -26.30 16.10
N ALA A 582 7.27 -26.85 17.19
CA ALA A 582 7.83 -26.04 18.26
C ALA A 582 8.88 -25.05 17.73
N ASP A 583 8.74 -23.78 18.13
CA ASP A 583 9.57 -22.68 17.63
C ASP A 583 9.97 -21.72 18.75
N GLY A 584 10.93 -22.17 19.56
CA GLY A 584 11.43 -21.47 20.74
C GLY A 584 12.46 -20.39 20.45
N ALA A 585 12.68 -19.53 21.45
CA ALA A 585 13.62 -18.43 21.39
C ALA A 585 15.07 -18.89 21.23
N ALA A 586 15.82 -18.17 20.41
CA ALA A 586 17.24 -18.40 20.18
C ALA A 586 17.96 -17.07 19.87
N ALA A 587 19.04 -16.78 20.61
CA ALA A 587 19.78 -15.52 20.47
C ALA A 587 18.87 -14.28 20.54
N ALA A 588 18.76 -13.51 19.45
CA ALA A 588 17.93 -12.30 19.37
C ALA A 588 16.49 -12.56 18.87
N ASP A 589 16.15 -13.81 18.55
CA ASP A 589 14.83 -14.19 18.08
C ASP A 589 13.97 -14.67 19.26
N PHE A 590 12.90 -13.95 19.55
CA PHE A 590 12.00 -14.23 20.68
C PHE A 590 10.54 -13.99 20.29
N PRO A 591 9.57 -14.62 20.97
CA PRO A 591 8.15 -14.45 20.67
C PRO A 591 7.72 -12.99 20.81
N ASP A 592 6.80 -12.56 19.95
CA ASP A 592 6.29 -11.19 19.95
C ASP A 592 4.78 -11.17 19.69
N GLN A 593 4.13 -10.09 20.10
CA GLN A 593 2.69 -9.94 19.97
C GLN A 593 2.30 -8.50 19.61
N LEU A 594 1.17 -8.39 18.93
CA LEU A 594 0.60 -7.11 18.55
C LEU A 594 -0.91 -7.12 18.79
N ARG A 595 -1.42 -6.04 19.36
CA ARG A 595 -2.86 -5.83 19.49
C ARG A 595 -3.36 -4.97 18.33
N CYS A 596 -4.25 -5.53 17.52
CA CYS A 596 -4.76 -4.88 16.31
C CYS A 596 -6.04 -4.07 16.49
N GLY A 597 -6.72 -4.16 17.64
CA GLY A 597 -8.04 -3.55 17.94
C GLY A 597 -8.30 -2.15 17.34
N TYR A 598 -8.12 -1.09 18.13
CA TYR A 598 -8.21 0.29 17.63
C TYR A 598 -6.89 0.82 17.04
N SER A 599 -5.82 0.03 17.12
CA SER A 599 -4.49 0.46 16.67
C SER A 599 -4.52 0.88 15.21
N MET A 600 -3.93 2.05 14.94
CA MET A 600 -3.65 2.53 13.59
C MET A 600 -2.71 1.58 12.83
N ASP A 601 -1.91 0.77 13.53
CA ASP A 601 -0.91 -0.10 12.89
C ASP A 601 -1.53 -1.19 12.03
N CYS A 602 -2.73 -1.68 12.40
CA CYS A 602 -3.43 -2.71 11.63
C CYS A 602 -4.55 -2.13 10.74
N ARG A 603 -4.66 -0.80 10.62
CA ARG A 603 -5.73 -0.12 9.85
C ARG A 603 -5.34 0.20 8.42
#